data_AF-A0A4V1RVX0-F1
#
_entry.id   AF-A0A4V1RVX0-F1
#
_cell.length_a   1.000
_cell.length_b   1.000
_cell.length_c   1.000
_cell.angle_alpha   90.00
_cell.angle_beta   90.00
_cell.angle_gamma   90.00
#
_symmetry.space_group_name_H-M   'P 1'
#
loop_
_entity.id
_entity.type
_entity.pdbx_description
1 polymer ?
#
loop_
_entity_poly.entity_id
_entity_poly.type
_entity_poly.pdbx_seq_one_letter_code
_entity_poly.pdbx_strand_id
1 'polypeptide(L)'
;MQEITETITYNDRLATLYLGLGNAVYALTKVDGRIQREESDTVERILVSLPQGHLALQAFSVLDSCDVPVEAAYAFAMRRFSDNRKALSEALKKQFVALLLQVAEAHDSMSTKEQEFIKRFRRDLRRF
;
A
#
# COMPACT_ATOMS: atom_id res chain seq x y z
N MET A 1 13.76 29.63 -7.69
CA MET A 1 14.46 28.57 -6.93
C MET A 1 13.57 27.91 -5.88
N GLN A 2 12.72 28.65 -5.15
CA GLN A 2 11.87 28.08 -4.09
C GLN A 2 10.85 27.03 -4.58
N GLU A 3 10.21 27.27 -5.73
CA GLU A 3 9.24 26.33 -6.33
C GLU A 3 9.84 24.97 -6.74
N ILE A 4 11.11 24.96 -7.16
CA ILE A 4 11.80 23.72 -7.58
C ILE A 4 12.07 22.83 -6.35
N THR A 5 12.52 23.41 -5.24
CA THR A 5 12.78 22.68 -4.00
C THR A 5 11.50 22.12 -3.37
N GLU A 6 10.40 22.88 -3.41
CA GLU A 6 9.10 22.41 -2.91
C GLU A 6 8.54 21.26 -3.75
N THR A 7 8.70 21.33 -5.08
CA THR A 7 8.27 20.26 -6.01
C THR A 7 9.06 18.97 -5.80
N ILE A 8 10.39 19.06 -5.64
CA ILE A 8 11.25 17.90 -5.35
C ILE A 8 10.84 17.26 -4.02
N THR A 9 10.69 18.08 -2.97
CA THR A 9 10.30 17.61 -1.64
C THR A 9 8.93 16.93 -1.65
N TYR A 10 7.98 17.42 -2.46
CA TYR A 10 6.66 16.80 -2.61
C TYR A 10 6.76 15.44 -3.31
N ASN A 11 7.56 15.33 -4.38
CA ASN A 11 7.74 14.08 -5.11
C ASN A 11 8.39 12.99 -4.25
N ASP A 12 9.35 13.35 -3.39
CA ASP A 12 10.00 12.42 -2.45
C ASP A 12 9.02 11.90 -1.38
N ARG A 13 8.13 12.78 -0.89
CA ARG A 13 7.06 12.39 0.04
C ARG A 13 6.07 11.46 -0.64
N LEU A 14 5.69 11.75 -1.88
CA LEU A 14 4.79 10.90 -2.65
C LEU A 14 5.42 9.52 -2.87
N ALA A 15 6.70 9.46 -3.23
CA ALA A 15 7.44 8.20 -3.37
C ALA A 15 7.40 7.38 -2.09
N THR A 16 7.58 8.05 -0.95
CA THR A 16 7.50 7.41 0.37
C THR A 16 6.10 6.86 0.69
N LEU A 17 5.04 7.55 0.24
CA LEU A 17 3.67 7.05 0.37
C LEU A 17 3.45 5.80 -0.50
N TYR A 18 3.95 5.76 -1.73
CA TYR A 18 3.83 4.58 -2.60
C TYR A 18 4.65 3.38 -2.10
N LEU A 19 5.81 3.62 -1.48
CA LEU A 19 6.52 2.57 -0.73
C LEU A 19 5.65 2.02 0.42
N GLY A 20 4.97 2.91 1.16
CA GLY A 20 4.00 2.51 2.19
C GLY A 20 2.83 1.71 1.62
N LEU A 21 2.31 2.11 0.46
CA LEU A 21 1.24 1.39 -0.23
C LEU A 21 1.65 -0.03 -0.60
N GLY A 22 2.84 -0.22 -1.17
CA GLY A 22 3.35 -1.55 -1.50
C GLY A 22 3.44 -2.47 -0.28
N ASN A 23 3.86 -1.92 0.86
CA ASN A 23 3.87 -2.65 2.14
C ASN A 23 2.46 -3.02 2.63
N ALA A 24 1.50 -2.11 2.50
CA ALA A 24 0.12 -2.37 2.89
C ALA A 24 -0.56 -3.42 2.00
N VAL A 25 -0.32 -3.36 0.69
CA VAL A 25 -0.82 -4.34 -0.28
C VAL A 25 -0.22 -5.71 0.01
N TYR A 26 1.09 -5.80 0.25
CA TYR A 26 1.74 -7.04 0.66
C TYR A 26 1.11 -7.64 1.92
N ALA A 27 0.94 -6.81 2.96
CA ALA A 27 0.37 -7.27 4.22
C ALA A 27 -1.08 -7.74 4.06
N LEU A 28 -1.88 -7.09 3.20
CA LEU A 28 -3.24 -7.53 2.86
C LEU A 28 -3.20 -8.89 2.18
N THR A 29 -2.47 -9.02 1.06
CA THR A 29 -2.42 -10.26 0.26
C THR A 29 -1.90 -11.45 1.07
N LYS A 30 -0.98 -11.21 2.01
CA LYS A 30 -0.42 -12.26 2.86
C LYS A 30 -1.27 -12.59 4.09
N VAL A 31 -2.32 -11.84 4.41
CA VAL A 31 -3.02 -11.94 5.71
C VAL A 31 -3.62 -13.33 5.96
N ASP A 32 -3.96 -14.06 4.89
CA ASP A 32 -4.51 -15.41 4.96
C ASP A 32 -3.46 -16.53 4.92
N GLY A 33 -2.19 -16.21 4.70
CA GLY A 33 -1.09 -17.17 4.78
C GLY A 33 0.00 -16.86 3.76
N ARG A 34 0.07 -17.66 2.71
CA ARG A 34 1.04 -17.48 1.63
C ARG A 34 0.39 -16.79 0.45
N ILE A 35 1.14 -15.91 -0.20
CA ILE A 35 0.73 -15.28 -1.44
C ILE A 35 0.74 -16.33 -2.55
N GLN A 36 -0.39 -16.47 -3.23
CA GLN A 36 -0.55 -17.32 -4.40
C GLN A 36 -0.09 -16.57 -5.65
N ARG A 37 0.30 -17.31 -6.69
CA ARG A 37 0.84 -16.72 -7.91
C ARG A 37 -0.18 -15.78 -8.58
N GLU A 38 -1.44 -16.19 -8.60
CA GLU A 38 -2.55 -15.45 -9.17
C GLU A 38 -2.82 -14.14 -8.42
N GLU A 39 -2.59 -14.12 -7.11
CA GLU A 39 -2.65 -12.93 -6.26
C GLU A 39 -1.51 -11.96 -6.61
N SER A 40 -0.30 -12.48 -6.76
CA SER A 40 0.86 -11.68 -7.18
C SER A 40 0.67 -11.06 -8.57
N ASP A 41 0.21 -11.84 -9.56
CA ASP A 41 -0.04 -11.36 -10.92
C ASP A 41 -1.14 -10.27 -10.97
N THR A 42 -2.11 -10.36 -10.07
CA THR A 42 -3.16 -9.35 -9.91
C THR A 42 -2.63 -8.08 -9.27
N VAL A 43 -1.88 -8.22 -8.18
CA VAL A 43 -1.22 -7.08 -7.51
C VAL A 43 -0.29 -6.35 -8.48
N GLU A 44 0.49 -7.08 -9.27
CA GLU A 44 1.37 -6.49 -10.28
C GLU A 44 0.58 -5.63 -11.26
N ARG A 45 -0.47 -6.19 -11.89
CA ARG A 45 -1.32 -5.46 -12.83
C ARG A 45 -1.95 -4.20 -12.23
N ILE A 46 -2.40 -4.27 -10.99
CA ILE A 46 -3.00 -3.13 -10.28
C ILE A 46 -1.93 -2.08 -10.01
N LEU A 47 -0.79 -2.47 -9.43
CA LEU A 47 0.24 -1.51 -9.00
C LEU A 47 0.92 -0.82 -10.17
N VAL A 48 1.23 -1.50 -11.27
CA VAL A 48 1.88 -0.87 -12.45
C VAL A 48 1.00 0.22 -13.10
N SER A 49 -0.31 0.18 -12.88
CA SER A 49 -1.24 1.20 -13.41
C SER A 49 -1.21 2.52 -12.64
N LEU A 50 -0.54 2.57 -11.48
CA LEU A 50 -0.54 3.73 -10.59
C LEU A 50 0.59 4.71 -10.90
N PRO A 51 0.39 6.02 -10.62
CA PRO A 51 1.50 6.97 -10.50
C PRO A 51 2.50 6.43 -9.48
N GLN A 52 3.79 6.34 -9.83
CA GLN A 52 4.83 5.73 -8.97
C GLN A 52 4.57 4.28 -8.56
N GLY A 53 3.71 3.57 -9.32
CA GLY A 53 3.35 2.17 -9.10
C GLY A 53 4.53 1.22 -9.04
N HIS A 54 5.59 1.51 -9.81
CA HIS A 54 6.84 0.74 -9.78
C HIS A 54 7.49 0.71 -8.39
N LEU A 55 7.38 1.77 -7.58
CA LEU A 55 7.93 1.79 -6.21
C LEU A 55 7.11 0.90 -5.27
N ALA A 56 5.78 0.96 -5.40
CA ALA A 56 4.89 0.09 -4.64
C ALA A 56 5.13 -1.39 -5.00
N LEU A 57 5.26 -1.69 -6.29
CA LEU A 57 5.54 -3.03 -6.79
C LEU A 57 6.91 -3.53 -6.31
N GLN A 58 7.96 -2.71 -6.42
CA GLN A 58 9.29 -3.08 -5.92
C GLN A 58 9.26 -3.38 -4.42
N ALA A 59 8.57 -2.57 -3.62
CA ALA A 59 8.40 -2.82 -2.20
C ALA A 59 7.69 -4.16 -1.95
N PHE A 60 6.58 -4.42 -2.66
CA PHE A 60 5.84 -5.68 -2.58
C PHE A 60 6.73 -6.89 -2.89
N SER A 61 7.43 -6.88 -4.02
CA SER A 61 8.27 -8.02 -4.45
C SER A 61 9.42 -8.31 -3.49
N VAL A 62 10.03 -7.26 -2.90
CA VAL A 62 11.09 -7.43 -1.89
C VAL A 62 10.54 -8.07 -0.62
N LEU A 63 9.37 -7.62 -0.13
CA LEU A 63 8.74 -8.18 1.07
C LEU A 63 8.37 -9.65 0.87
N ASP A 64 7.85 -10.00 -0.30
CA ASP A 64 7.51 -11.38 -0.65
C ASP A 64 8.74 -12.28 -0.70
N SER A 65 9.78 -11.83 -1.40
CA SER A 65 11.06 -12.56 -1.49
C SER A 65 11.71 -12.79 -0.12
N CYS A 66 11.49 -11.87 0.83
CA CYS A 66 12.03 -11.96 2.18
C CYS A 66 11.07 -12.61 3.20
N ASP A 67 9.89 -13.07 2.78
CA ASP A 67 8.85 -13.66 3.64
C ASP A 67 8.51 -12.79 4.87
N VAL A 68 8.45 -11.47 4.69
CA VAL A 68 8.28 -10.51 5.81
C VAL A 68 6.97 -10.74 6.57
N PRO A 69 6.96 -10.67 7.92
CA PRO A 69 5.72 -10.81 8.69
C PRO A 69 4.67 -9.73 8.36
N VAL A 70 3.40 -10.13 8.29
CA VAL A 70 2.25 -9.25 7.97
C VAL A 70 2.24 -7.98 8.82
N GLU A 71 2.34 -8.11 10.15
CA GLU A 71 2.32 -6.95 11.05
C GLU A 71 3.54 -6.03 10.90
N ALA A 72 4.71 -6.58 10.52
CA ALA A 72 5.90 -5.77 10.28
C ALA A 72 5.75 -4.90 9.03
N ALA A 73 5.24 -5.48 7.94
CA ALA A 73 4.93 -4.74 6.72
C ALA A 73 3.82 -3.70 6.96
N TYR A 74 2.76 -4.06 7.68
CA TYR A 74 1.69 -3.13 8.03
C TYR A 74 2.20 -1.95 8.88
N ALA A 75 3.00 -2.22 9.92
CA ALA A 75 3.58 -1.19 10.76
C ALA A 75 4.47 -0.23 9.97
N PHE A 76 5.26 -0.76 9.03
CA PHE A 76 6.08 0.06 8.13
C PHE A 76 5.21 0.96 7.24
N ALA A 77 4.14 0.43 6.65
CA ALA A 77 3.20 1.20 5.86
C ALA A 77 2.61 2.37 6.67
N MET A 78 2.10 2.09 7.86
CA MET A 78 1.51 3.10 8.74
C MET A 78 2.51 4.19 9.13
N ARG A 79 3.77 3.82 9.39
CA ARG A 79 4.83 4.79 9.65
C ARG A 79 5.06 5.71 8.45
N ARG A 80 5.14 5.17 7.23
CA ARG A 80 5.32 5.99 6.02
C ARG A 80 4.18 6.97 5.81
N PHE A 81 2.94 6.53 6.03
CA PHE A 81 1.77 7.40 5.95
C PHE A 81 1.76 8.49 7.02
N SER A 82 2.10 8.15 8.26
CA SER A 82 2.16 9.11 9.37
C SER A 82 3.26 10.16 9.17
N ASP A 83 4.47 9.73 8.82
CA ASP A 83 5.63 10.60 8.61
C ASP A 83 5.41 11.56 7.42
N ASN A 84 4.57 11.17 6.46
CA ASN A 84 4.28 11.94 5.24
C ASN A 84 2.83 12.42 5.17
N ARG A 85 2.14 12.55 6.30
CA ARG A 85 0.71 12.90 6.36
C ARG A 85 0.33 14.17 5.59
N LYS A 86 1.25 15.14 5.47
CA LYS A 86 1.04 16.38 4.70
C LYS A 86 0.88 16.13 3.20
N ALA A 87 1.49 15.07 2.66
CA ALA A 87 1.33 14.66 1.27
C ALA A 87 0.18 13.66 1.09
N LEU A 88 -0.29 13.03 2.18
CA LEU A 88 -1.37 12.04 2.16
C LEU A 88 -2.74 12.72 2.15
N SER A 89 -3.12 13.27 0.99
CA SER A 89 -4.41 13.92 0.79
C SER A 89 -5.59 12.95 0.97
N GLU A 90 -6.78 13.48 1.24
CA GLU A 90 -8.01 12.69 1.31
C GLU A 90 -8.29 11.92 0.00
N ALA A 91 -7.90 12.48 -1.14
CA ALA A 91 -8.00 11.81 -2.44
C ALA A 91 -7.09 10.57 -2.49
N LEU A 92 -5.82 10.71 -2.05
CA LEU A 92 -4.90 9.58 -1.99
C LEU A 92 -5.34 8.52 -0.98
N LYS A 93 -5.85 8.90 0.19
CA LYS A 93 -6.41 7.94 1.16
C LYS A 93 -7.54 7.13 0.55
N LYS A 94 -8.48 7.78 -0.13
CA LYS A 94 -9.59 7.11 -0.83
C LYS A 94 -9.07 6.18 -1.92
N GLN A 95 -8.09 6.61 -2.70
CA GLN A 95 -7.46 5.80 -3.74
C GLN A 95 -6.79 4.55 -3.15
N PHE A 96 -6.01 4.69 -2.08
CA PHE A 96 -5.34 3.56 -1.43
C PHE A 96 -6.34 2.56 -0.87
N VAL A 97 -7.40 3.04 -0.21
CA VAL A 97 -8.48 2.16 0.28
C VAL A 97 -9.17 1.43 -0.87
N ALA A 98 -9.45 2.11 -1.99
CA ALA A 98 -10.07 1.50 -3.16
C ALA A 98 -9.17 0.43 -3.79
N LEU A 99 -7.86 0.66 -3.83
CA LEU A 99 -6.90 -0.33 -4.33
C LEU A 99 -6.83 -1.59 -3.46
N LEU A 100 -6.84 -1.43 -2.14
CA LEU A 100 -6.87 -2.58 -1.23
C LEU A 100 -8.16 -3.40 -1.40
N LEU A 101 -9.31 -2.73 -1.56
CA LEU A 101 -10.56 -3.40 -1.91
C LEU A 101 -10.43 -4.17 -3.23
N GLN A 102 -9.91 -3.52 -4.27
CA GLN A 102 -9.75 -4.14 -5.59
C GLN A 102 -8.84 -5.36 -5.56
N VAL A 103 -7.76 -5.33 -4.77
CA VAL A 103 -6.86 -6.48 -4.57
C VAL A 103 -7.61 -7.62 -3.88
N ALA A 104 -8.32 -7.34 -2.79
CA ALA A 104 -9.04 -8.37 -2.03
C ALA A 104 -10.27 -8.93 -2.77
N GLU A 105 -10.91 -8.15 -3.65
CA GLU A 105 -12.06 -8.58 -4.45
C GLU A 105 -11.67 -9.36 -5.70
N ALA A 106 -10.38 -9.36 -6.09
CA ALA A 106 -9.91 -10.05 -7.28
C ALA A 106 -9.81 -11.58 -7.11
N HIS A 107 -9.92 -12.07 -5.88
CA HIS A 107 -9.90 -13.49 -5.53
C HIS A 107 -11.28 -13.88 -5.03
N ASP A 108 -11.79 -15.05 -5.45
CA ASP A 108 -13.18 -15.51 -5.32
C ASP A 108 -13.73 -15.42 -3.87
N SER A 109 -14.17 -14.21 -3.51
CA SER A 109 -14.61 -13.70 -2.21
C SER A 109 -13.52 -13.26 -1.21
N MET A 110 -13.71 -12.05 -0.69
CA MET A 110 -12.88 -11.44 0.35
C MET A 110 -13.05 -12.17 1.69
N SER A 111 -11.94 -12.58 2.30
CA SER A 111 -11.93 -13.29 3.58
C SER A 111 -12.28 -12.39 4.77
N THR A 112 -12.65 -12.99 5.91
CA THR A 112 -12.87 -12.24 7.16
C THR A 112 -11.61 -11.50 7.63
N LYS A 113 -10.42 -12.06 7.38
CA LYS A 113 -9.16 -11.41 7.79
C LYS A 113 -8.85 -10.21 6.90
N GLU A 114 -9.07 -10.32 5.60
CA GLU A 114 -8.94 -9.19 4.67
C GLU A 114 -9.93 -8.07 4.98
N GLN A 115 -11.19 -8.43 5.30
CA GLN A 115 -12.19 -7.45 5.72
C GLN A 115 -11.77 -6.68 6.98
N GLU A 116 -11.29 -7.38 8.02
CA GLU A 116 -10.82 -6.73 9.25
C GLU A 116 -9.53 -5.93 9.00
N PHE A 117 -8.64 -6.41 8.12
CA PHE A 117 -7.46 -5.67 7.69
C PHE A 117 -7.85 -4.33 7.05
N ILE A 118 -8.74 -4.34 6.05
CA ILE A 118 -9.19 -3.13 5.35
C ILE A 118 -9.91 -2.18 6.30
N LYS A 119 -10.71 -2.71 7.23
CA LYS A 119 -11.37 -1.91 8.26
C LYS A 119 -10.37 -1.25 9.21
N ARG A 120 -9.33 -1.97 9.66
CA ARG A 120 -8.23 -1.45 10.45
C ARG A 120 -7.47 -0.37 9.67
N PHE A 121 -7.10 -0.65 8.41
CA PHE A 121 -6.42 0.28 7.52
C PHE A 121 -7.18 1.60 7.36
N ARG A 122 -8.48 1.53 7.07
CA ARG A 122 -9.36 2.71 6.98
C ARG A 122 -9.38 3.51 8.28
N ARG A 123 -9.46 2.84 9.43
CA ARG A 123 -9.47 3.49 10.75
C ARG A 123 -8.16 4.22 11.01
N ASP A 124 -7.04 3.60 10.68
CA ASP A 124 -5.71 4.15 10.95
C ASP A 124 -5.41 5.33 9.99
N LEU A 125 -5.76 5.24 8.71
CA LEU A 125 -5.62 6.34 7.75
C LEU A 125 -6.41 7.61 8.13
N ARG A 126 -7.55 7.46 8.81
CA ARG A 126 -8.32 8.61 9.32
C ARG A 126 -7.62 9.38 10.44
N ARG A 127 -6.57 8.82 11.04
CA ARG A 127 -5.81 9.46 12.13
C ARG A 127 -4.65 10.32 11.63
N PHE A 128 -4.32 10.24 10.34
CA PHE A 128 -3.22 11.00 9.71
C PHE A 128 -3.77 12.21 8.96
#